data_AF-A0A2P2I6G6-F1
#
_entry.id   AF-A0A2P2I6G6-F1
#
_cell.length_a   1.000
_cell.length_b   1.000
_cell.length_c   1.000
_cell.angle_alpha   90.00
_cell.angle_beta   90.00
_cell.angle_gamma   90.00
#
_symmetry.space_group_name_H-M   'P 1'
#
loop_
_entity.id
_entity.type
_entity.pdbx_description
1 polymer ?
#
loop_
_entity_poly.entity_id
_entity_poly.type
_entity_poly.pdbx_seq_one_letter_code
_entity_poly.pdbx_strand_id
1 'polypeptide(L)'
;GEVAEENSPAANKDWDKYWRGLFTKLTVQDIVNFEKEYVGSAEELSDLEAAYTGGKGSMDHILNNVLVCTIDDEKRFRAIIDAWIEEGKVDTYDAYLNETDKKKKQRKRKASKEAKEAEEAKKELGLGDANSDLAALILARGQSRQAQADSFFDTLAEKYSKPVAKRGKKPRK
;
A
#
# COMPACT_ATOMS: atom_id res chain seq x y z
N GLY A 1 -3.40 5.90 58.60
CA GLY A 1 -3.14 6.70 57.39
C GLY A 1 -4.15 6.27 56.37
N GLU A 2 -5.12 7.14 56.08
CA GLU A 2 -6.09 6.91 55.02
C GLU A 2 -5.33 6.78 53.70
N VAL A 3 -5.45 5.61 53.08
CA VAL A 3 -5.02 5.44 51.70
C VAL A 3 -6.11 6.15 50.88
N ALA A 4 -5.76 7.33 50.35
CA ALA A 4 -6.61 8.06 49.44
C ALA A 4 -6.90 7.15 48.24
N GLU A 5 -8.14 6.66 48.18
CA GLU A 5 -8.73 5.98 47.05
C GLU A 5 -9.06 7.04 45.98
N GLU A 6 -8.02 7.65 45.41
CA GLU A 6 -8.12 8.49 44.21
C GLU A 6 -7.14 7.98 43.16
N ASN A 7 -7.51 6.87 42.53
CA ASN A 7 -7.15 6.66 41.14
C ASN A 7 -8.40 6.21 40.40
N SER A 8 -9.32 7.16 40.20
CA SER A 8 -10.40 7.04 39.23
C SER A 8 -9.76 6.61 37.90
N PRO A 9 -10.12 5.45 37.33
CA PRO A 9 -9.55 5.02 36.07
C PRO A 9 -9.94 6.07 35.05
N ALA A 10 -8.96 6.76 34.48
CA ALA A 10 -9.10 7.88 33.55
C ALA A 10 -10.18 7.60 32.49
N ALA A 11 -11.43 7.92 32.83
CA ALA A 11 -12.58 7.70 31.99
C ALA A 11 -12.54 8.80 30.93
N ASN A 12 -12.36 8.39 29.67
CA ASN A 12 -12.45 9.22 28.47
C ASN A 12 -11.26 10.12 28.13
N LYS A 13 -10.01 9.66 28.28
CA LYS A 13 -8.92 10.23 27.45
C LYS A 13 -8.94 9.57 26.08
N ASP A 14 -9.41 10.33 25.08
CA ASP A 14 -9.30 9.95 23.67
C ASP A 14 -7.85 10.11 23.21
N TRP A 15 -7.06 9.07 23.49
CA TRP A 15 -5.65 9.01 23.13
C TRP A 15 -5.43 9.09 21.61
N ASP A 16 -6.36 8.59 20.80
CA ASP A 16 -6.28 8.70 19.33
C ASP A 16 -6.32 10.16 18.89
N LYS A 17 -7.25 10.96 19.43
CA LYS A 17 -7.31 12.41 19.17
C LYS A 17 -6.05 13.14 19.66
N TYR A 18 -5.52 12.77 20.82
CA TYR A 18 -4.27 13.36 21.34
C TYR A 18 -3.09 13.06 20.42
N TRP A 19 -2.85 11.80 20.05
CA TRP A 19 -1.74 11.40 19.18
C TRP A 19 -1.88 11.96 17.76
N ARG A 20 -3.09 12.01 17.20
CA ARG A 20 -3.34 12.65 15.89
C ARG A 20 -3.14 14.16 15.90
N GLY A 21 -3.28 14.81 17.06
CA GLY A 21 -3.02 16.24 17.20
C GLY A 21 -1.54 16.60 17.33
N LEU A 22 -0.68 15.64 17.70
CA LEU A 22 0.76 15.88 17.87
C LEU A 22 1.52 15.92 16.55
N PHE A 23 1.04 15.23 15.51
CA PHE A 23 1.73 15.13 14.23
C PHE A 23 0.88 15.71 13.10
N THR A 24 1.53 16.42 12.17
CA THR A 24 0.87 16.88 10.95
C THR A 24 0.36 15.68 10.16
N LYS A 25 -0.86 15.79 9.61
CA LYS A 25 -1.40 14.76 8.75
C LYS A 25 -0.57 14.68 7.47
N LEU A 26 0.21 13.62 7.34
CA LEU A 26 0.95 13.31 6.12
C LEU A 26 -0.01 12.90 5.01
N THR A 27 0.16 13.52 3.85
CA THR A 27 -0.57 13.22 2.63
C THR A 27 0.34 12.55 1.61
N VAL A 28 -0.25 11.90 0.60
CA VAL A 28 0.51 11.36 -0.53
C VAL A 28 1.28 12.46 -1.26
N GLN A 29 0.74 13.68 -1.29
CA GLN A 29 1.41 14.82 -1.91
C GLN A 29 2.66 15.24 -1.15
N ASP A 30 2.65 15.15 0.19
CA ASP A 30 3.84 15.44 1.01
C ASP A 30 4.97 14.45 0.70
N ILE A 31 4.65 13.18 0.49
CA ILE A 31 5.63 12.14 0.10
C ILE A 31 6.22 12.47 -1.29
N VAL A 32 5.38 12.82 -2.26
CA VAL A 32 5.82 13.18 -3.62
C VAL A 32 6.67 14.45 -3.62
N ASN A 33 6.37 15.42 -2.74
CA ASN A 33 7.18 16.62 -2.60
C ASN A 33 8.53 16.30 -1.96
N PHE A 34 8.53 15.50 -0.88
CA PHE A 34 9.75 15.03 -0.23
C PHE A 34 10.66 14.28 -1.21
N GLU A 35 10.12 13.37 -2.02
CA GLU A 35 10.89 12.64 -3.04
C GLU A 35 11.64 13.59 -3.98
N LYS A 36 10.97 14.63 -4.47
CA LYS A 36 11.57 15.62 -5.38
C LYS A 36 12.65 16.46 -4.72
N GLU A 37 12.49 16.78 -3.44
CA GLU A 37 13.46 17.56 -2.68
C GLU A 37 14.66 16.71 -2.27
N TYR A 38 14.44 15.44 -1.96
CA TYR A 38 15.47 14.51 -1.51
C TYR A 38 16.34 14.00 -2.67
N VAL A 39 15.75 13.60 -3.80
CA VAL A 39 16.50 13.04 -4.93
C VAL A 39 17.42 14.10 -5.56
N GLY A 40 18.72 13.82 -5.60
CA GLY A 40 19.78 14.71 -6.06
C GLY A 40 20.26 15.72 -5.01
N SER A 41 19.71 15.69 -3.80
CA SER A 41 20.11 16.58 -2.71
C SER A 41 21.43 16.16 -2.08
N ALA A 42 22.01 17.08 -1.29
CA ALA A 42 23.17 16.75 -0.45
C ALA A 42 22.86 15.67 0.59
N GLU A 43 21.60 15.58 1.05
CA GLU A 43 21.15 14.56 2.00
C GLU A 43 21.18 13.17 1.34
N GLU A 44 20.63 13.02 0.13
CA GLU A 44 20.71 11.74 -0.59
C GLU A 44 22.15 11.33 -0.87
N LEU A 45 23.03 12.27 -1.24
CA LEU A 45 24.44 11.96 -1.46
C LEU A 45 25.13 11.51 -0.17
N SER A 46 24.82 12.15 0.97
CA SER A 46 25.35 11.74 2.28
C SER A 46 24.85 10.34 2.66
N ASP A 47 23.57 10.06 2.48
CA ASP A 47 22.96 8.77 2.79
C ASP A 47 23.48 7.66 1.87
N LEU A 48 23.70 7.98 0.58
CA LEU A 48 24.31 7.06 -0.38
C LEU A 48 25.76 6.71 -0.01
N GLU A 49 26.55 7.70 0.41
CA GLU A 49 27.92 7.49 0.89
C GLU A 49 27.95 6.64 2.17
N ALA A 50 27.07 6.94 3.12
CA ALA A 50 26.92 6.17 4.35
C ALA A 50 26.51 4.71 4.07
N ALA A 51 25.54 4.49 3.17
CA ALA A 51 25.09 3.17 2.79
C ALA A 51 26.15 2.40 1.98
N TYR A 52 26.90 3.07 1.10
CA TYR A 52 28.01 2.47 0.36
C TYR A 52 29.09 1.96 1.31
N THR A 53 29.50 2.81 2.26
CA THR A 53 30.55 2.51 3.23
C THR A 53 30.11 1.45 4.24
N GLY A 54 28.92 1.61 4.82
CA GLY A 54 28.33 0.65 5.77
C GLY A 54 28.06 -0.72 5.14
N GLY A 55 27.67 -0.73 3.87
CA GLY A 55 27.46 -1.94 3.07
C GLY A 55 28.71 -2.51 2.42
N LYS A 56 29.89 -1.89 2.60
CA LYS A 56 31.16 -2.24 1.94
C LYS A 56 30.97 -2.46 0.43
N GLY A 57 30.30 -1.52 -0.23
CA GLY A 57 30.05 -1.54 -1.67
C GLY A 57 28.96 -2.51 -2.15
N SER A 58 28.22 -3.15 -1.23
CA SER A 58 27.08 -3.98 -1.60
C SER A 58 25.93 -3.16 -2.16
N MET A 59 25.65 -3.33 -3.45
CA MET A 59 24.56 -2.65 -4.12
C MET A 59 23.17 -3.11 -3.62
N ASP A 60 23.06 -4.34 -3.12
CA ASP A 60 21.87 -4.79 -2.40
C ASP A 60 21.66 -4.02 -1.10
N HIS A 61 22.73 -3.71 -0.37
CA HIS A 61 22.63 -2.97 0.88
C HIS A 61 22.19 -1.53 0.62
N ILE A 62 22.80 -0.87 -0.36
CA ILE A 62 22.48 0.52 -0.70
C ILE A 62 21.01 0.68 -1.08
N LEU A 63 20.48 -0.16 -1.97
CA LEU A 63 19.09 -0.10 -2.42
C LEU A 63 18.05 -0.43 -1.33
N ASN A 64 18.48 -0.97 -0.18
CA ASN A 64 17.58 -1.22 0.95
C ASN A 64 17.69 -0.14 2.04
N ASN A 65 18.69 0.74 2.00
CA ASN A 65 18.96 1.70 3.07
C ASN A 65 18.86 3.17 2.63
N VAL A 66 18.97 3.46 1.32
CA VAL A 66 18.74 4.82 0.81
C VAL A 66 17.24 5.08 0.69
N LEU A 67 16.77 6.24 1.13
CA LEU A 67 15.35 6.59 1.10
C LEU A 67 14.84 6.77 -0.34
N VAL A 68 13.55 6.46 -0.54
CA VAL A 68 12.80 6.66 -1.79
C VAL A 68 13.51 6.10 -3.04
N CYS A 69 14.36 5.08 -2.86
CA CYS A 69 15.08 4.48 -3.96
C CYS A 69 14.36 3.25 -4.50
N THR A 70 14.50 3.04 -5.80
CA THR A 70 13.97 1.88 -6.50
C THR A 70 15.09 1.15 -7.25
N ILE A 71 14.77 -0.01 -7.83
CA ILE A 71 15.75 -0.76 -8.62
C ILE A 71 16.26 0.01 -9.85
N ASP A 72 15.50 1.00 -10.33
CA ASP A 72 15.85 1.80 -11.49
C ASP A 72 16.93 2.85 -11.17
N ASP A 73 17.07 3.24 -9.90
CA ASP A 73 18.10 4.16 -9.43
C ASP A 73 19.51 3.56 -9.43
N GLU A 74 19.64 2.24 -9.52
CA GLU A 74 20.94 1.55 -9.47
C GLU A 74 21.94 2.12 -10.50
N LYS A 75 21.47 2.49 -11.69
CA LYS A 75 22.34 3.09 -12.72
C LYS A 75 22.86 4.46 -12.30
N ARG A 76 22.01 5.29 -11.71
CA ARG A 76 22.35 6.64 -11.25
C ARG A 76 23.32 6.58 -10.07
N PHE A 77 23.04 5.71 -9.10
CA PHE A 77 23.93 5.51 -7.94
C PHE A 77 25.30 4.98 -8.35
N ARG A 78 25.36 4.02 -9.28
CA ARG A 78 26.64 3.54 -9.81
C ARG A 78 27.46 4.66 -10.44
N ALA A 79 26.85 5.52 -11.26
CA ALA A 79 27.55 6.66 -11.85
C ALA A 79 28.13 7.63 -10.80
N ILE A 80 27.39 7.88 -9.71
CA ILE A 80 27.85 8.73 -8.60
C ILE A 80 29.01 8.06 -7.85
N ILE A 81 28.86 6.78 -7.52
CA ILE A 81 29.88 6.01 -6.79
C ILE A 81 31.16 5.88 -7.62
N ASP A 82 31.03 5.61 -8.92
CA ASP A 82 32.16 5.51 -9.84
C ASP A 82 32.94 6.84 -9.88
N ALA A 83 32.24 7.98 -9.94
CA ALA A 83 32.87 9.30 -9.85
C ALA A 83 33.59 9.52 -8.50
N TRP A 84 32.98 9.15 -7.37
CA TRP A 84 33.64 9.25 -6.06
C TRP A 84 34.87 8.36 -5.93
N ILE A 85 34.86 7.18 -6.55
CA ILE A 85 36.01 6.28 -6.59
C ILE A 85 37.14 6.91 -7.42
N GLU A 86 36.82 7.47 -8.59
CA GLU A 86 37.79 8.15 -9.45
C GLU A 86 38.41 9.38 -8.76
N GLU A 87 37.60 10.13 -8.01
CA GLU A 87 38.03 11.28 -7.20
C GLU A 87 38.80 10.86 -5.93
N GLY A 88 38.78 9.57 -5.55
CA GLY A 88 39.38 9.08 -4.31
C GLY A 88 38.63 9.51 -3.05
N LYS A 89 37.35 9.90 -3.16
CA LYS A 89 36.49 10.28 -2.04
C LYS A 89 36.09 9.06 -1.20
N VAL A 90 35.85 7.92 -1.85
CA VAL A 90 35.47 6.66 -1.19
C VAL A 90 36.37 5.51 -1.63
N ASP A 91 36.56 4.54 -0.73
CA ASP A 91 37.35 3.33 -1.02
C ASP A 91 36.63 2.41 -2.01
N THR A 92 37.38 1.73 -2.86
CA THR A 92 36.85 0.64 -3.67
C THR A 92 36.68 -0.62 -2.84
N TYR A 93 35.47 -1.17 -2.81
CA TYR A 93 35.22 -2.47 -2.19
C TYR A 93 35.07 -3.60 -3.21
N ASP A 94 35.57 -4.79 -2.87
CA ASP A 94 35.51 -6.00 -3.70
C ASP A 94 34.07 -6.35 -4.12
N ALA A 95 33.10 -6.23 -3.21
CA ALA A 95 31.70 -6.53 -3.48
C ALA A 95 31.09 -5.62 -4.57
N TYR A 96 31.59 -4.39 -4.70
CA TYR A 96 31.17 -3.45 -5.74
C TYR A 96 31.85 -3.75 -7.07
N LEU A 97 33.17 -3.91 -7.05
CA LEU A 97 34.01 -4.10 -8.23
C LEU A 97 33.71 -5.42 -8.93
N ASN A 98 33.60 -6.51 -8.17
CA ASN A 98 33.42 -7.86 -8.68
C ASN A 98 31.95 -8.32 -8.66
N GLU A 99 31.01 -7.38 -8.74
CA GLU A 99 29.59 -7.74 -8.77
C GLU A 99 29.23 -8.46 -10.09
N THR A 100 28.85 -9.74 -9.95
CA THR A 100 28.41 -10.56 -11.08
C THR A 100 27.08 -10.06 -11.70
N ASP A 101 26.95 -10.21 -13.02
CA ASP A 101 25.69 -9.94 -13.74
C ASP A 101 24.51 -10.77 -13.23
N LYS A 102 24.79 -11.96 -12.68
CA LYS A 102 23.76 -12.82 -12.08
C LYS A 102 23.08 -12.12 -10.90
N LYS A 103 23.84 -11.44 -10.04
CA LYS A 103 23.30 -10.68 -8.90
C LYS A 103 22.44 -9.51 -9.38
N LYS A 104 22.92 -8.72 -10.33
CA LYS A 104 22.17 -7.62 -10.94
C LYS A 104 20.84 -8.09 -11.54
N LYS A 105 20.85 -9.18 -12.30
CA LYS A 105 19.64 -9.79 -12.86
C LYS A 105 18.71 -10.33 -11.78
N GLN A 106 19.25 -10.95 -10.74
CA GLN A 106 18.47 -11.46 -9.62
C GLN A 106 17.74 -10.34 -8.87
N ARG A 107 18.42 -9.22 -8.58
CA ARG A 107 17.78 -8.03 -8.00
C ARG A 107 16.59 -7.56 -8.81
N LYS A 108 16.78 -7.35 -10.13
CA LYS A 108 15.70 -6.90 -11.02
C LYS A 108 14.53 -7.88 -11.07
N ARG A 109 14.81 -9.19 -11.09
CA ARG A 109 13.78 -10.23 -11.05
C ARG A 109 13.01 -10.22 -9.72
N LYS A 110 13.71 -10.03 -8.60
CA LYS A 110 13.10 -9.95 -7.27
C LYS A 110 12.17 -8.73 -7.18
N ALA A 111 12.66 -7.54 -7.54
CA ALA A 111 11.86 -6.31 -7.57
C ALA A 111 10.63 -6.44 -8.47
N SER A 112 10.77 -7.03 -9.67
CA SER A 112 9.64 -7.27 -10.57
C SER A 112 8.63 -8.27 -10.00
N LYS A 113 9.07 -9.30 -9.27
CA LYS A 113 8.18 -10.26 -8.62
C LYS A 113 7.42 -9.60 -7.47
N GLU A 114 8.10 -8.85 -6.63
CA GLU A 114 7.51 -8.12 -5.50
C GLU A 114 6.51 -7.07 -5.98
N ALA A 115 6.79 -6.35 -7.08
CA ALA A 115 5.85 -5.41 -7.67
C ALA A 115 4.55 -6.09 -8.14
N LYS A 116 4.65 -7.27 -8.76
CA LYS A 116 3.46 -8.05 -9.18
C LYS A 116 2.66 -8.54 -7.98
N GLU A 117 3.33 -9.09 -6.98
CA GLU A 117 2.67 -9.54 -5.74
C GLU A 117 1.99 -8.38 -5.01
N ALA A 118 2.60 -7.19 -5.00
CA ALA A 118 2.01 -5.98 -4.43
C ALA A 118 0.78 -5.51 -5.23
N GLU A 119 0.81 -5.59 -6.56
CA GLU A 119 -0.34 -5.28 -7.42
C GLU A 119 -1.51 -6.27 -7.21
N GLU A 120 -1.20 -7.57 -7.12
CA GLU A 120 -2.16 -8.63 -6.82
C GLU A 120 -2.78 -8.42 -5.43
N ALA A 121 -1.97 -8.19 -4.39
CA ALA A 121 -2.44 -7.90 -3.04
C ALA A 121 -3.30 -6.62 -2.99
N LYS A 122 -2.88 -5.57 -3.70
CA LYS A 122 -3.64 -4.33 -3.84
C LYS A 122 -5.02 -4.60 -4.43
N LYS A 123 -5.10 -5.43 -5.48
CA LYS A 123 -6.36 -5.86 -6.11
C LYS A 123 -7.22 -6.71 -5.19
N GLU A 124 -6.63 -7.67 -4.48
CA GLU A 124 -7.34 -8.54 -3.52
C GLU A 124 -7.94 -7.74 -2.35
N LEU A 125 -7.21 -6.75 -1.85
CA LEU A 125 -7.68 -5.85 -0.80
C LEU A 125 -8.66 -4.78 -1.35
N GLY A 126 -8.86 -4.72 -2.67
CA GLY A 126 -9.70 -3.72 -3.32
C GLY A 126 -9.14 -2.30 -3.26
N LEU A 127 -7.87 -2.10 -2.91
CA LEU A 127 -7.25 -0.76 -2.94
C LEU A 127 -6.94 -0.42 -4.41
N GLY A 128 -7.37 0.75 -4.91
CA GLY A 128 -6.97 1.19 -6.26
C GLY A 128 -8.08 1.80 -7.10
N ASP A 129 -9.33 1.68 -6.67
CA ASP A 129 -10.42 2.51 -7.17
C ASP A 129 -10.69 3.61 -6.14
N ALA A 130 -10.84 4.87 -6.56
CA ALA A 130 -11.17 5.96 -5.63
C ALA A 130 -12.52 5.73 -4.93
N ASN A 131 -13.31 4.79 -5.45
CA ASN A 131 -14.58 4.32 -4.93
C ASN A 131 -14.47 3.04 -4.08
N SER A 132 -13.28 2.60 -3.65
CA SER A 132 -13.15 1.47 -2.73
C SER A 132 -13.07 1.89 -1.26
N ASP A 133 -13.68 3.02 -0.94
CA ASP A 133 -14.02 3.36 0.44
C ASP A 133 -14.82 2.20 1.04
N LEU A 134 -14.56 1.84 2.29
CA LEU A 134 -15.32 0.82 3.02
C LEU A 134 -16.83 1.08 2.91
N ALA A 135 -17.22 2.35 2.85
CA ALA A 135 -18.59 2.80 2.59
C ALA A 135 -19.15 2.28 1.25
N ALA A 136 -18.37 2.30 0.18
CA ALA A 136 -18.77 1.81 -1.13
C ALA A 136 -18.84 0.28 -1.19
N LEU A 137 -17.92 -0.43 -0.51
CA LEU A 137 -18.01 -1.89 -0.35
C LEU A 137 -19.25 -2.31 0.46
N ILE A 138 -19.59 -1.56 1.51
CA ILE A 138 -20.82 -1.77 2.30
C ILE A 138 -22.06 -1.50 1.43
N LEU A 139 -22.04 -0.45 0.60
CA LEU A 139 -23.14 -0.09 -0.28
C LEU A 139 -23.36 -1.14 -1.39
N ALA A 140 -22.29 -1.60 -2.04
CA ALA A 140 -22.34 -2.69 -3.01
C ALA A 140 -22.88 -3.99 -2.39
N ARG A 141 -22.46 -4.31 -1.15
CA ARG A 141 -22.97 -5.46 -0.40
C ARG A 141 -24.46 -5.33 -0.07
N GLY A 142 -24.92 -4.13 0.26
CA GLY A 142 -26.34 -3.82 0.47
C GLY A 142 -27.18 -4.07 -0.78
N GLN A 143 -26.74 -3.54 -1.92
CA GLN A 143 -27.41 -3.71 -3.21
C GLN A 143 -27.49 -5.18 -3.63
N SER A 144 -26.41 -5.95 -3.44
CA SER A 144 -26.39 -7.39 -3.75
C SER A 144 -27.41 -8.18 -2.91
N ARG A 145 -27.52 -7.88 -1.60
CA ARG A 145 -28.53 -8.51 -0.74
C ARG A 145 -29.96 -8.16 -1.14
N GLN A 146 -30.20 -6.93 -1.57
CA GLN A 146 -31.51 -6.49 -2.04
C GLN A 146 -31.92 -7.22 -3.32
N ALA A 147 -31.03 -7.32 -4.31
CA ALA A 147 -31.30 -8.07 -5.54
C ALA A 147 -31.57 -9.57 -5.28
N GLN A 148 -30.87 -10.17 -4.31
CA GLN A 148 -31.14 -11.55 -3.87
C GLN A 148 -32.51 -11.69 -3.21
N ALA A 149 -32.93 -10.70 -2.43
CA ALA A 149 -34.25 -10.69 -1.81
C ALA A 149 -35.37 -10.51 -2.85
N ASP A 150 -35.20 -9.60 -3.80
CA ASP A 150 -36.19 -9.34 -4.86
C ASP A 150 -36.40 -10.59 -5.73
N SER A 151 -35.32 -11.25 -6.15
CA SER A 151 -35.42 -12.52 -6.90
C SER A 151 -36.04 -13.65 -6.07
N PHE A 152 -35.82 -13.69 -4.75
CA PHE A 152 -36.51 -14.62 -3.85
C PHE A 152 -38.02 -14.30 -3.74
N PHE A 153 -38.40 -13.03 -3.66
CA PHE A 153 -39.80 -12.64 -3.60
C PHE A 153 -40.52 -12.83 -4.94
N ASP A 154 -39.85 -12.61 -6.06
CA ASP A 154 -40.40 -12.87 -7.40
C ASP A 154 -40.68 -14.36 -7.60
N THR A 155 -39.73 -15.23 -7.21
CA THR A 155 -39.95 -16.69 -7.27
C THR A 155 -41.07 -17.15 -6.33
N LEU A 156 -41.22 -16.50 -5.17
CA LEU A 156 -42.33 -16.76 -4.25
C LEU A 156 -43.66 -16.26 -4.85
N ALA A 157 -43.69 -15.05 -5.39
CA ALA A 157 -44.85 -14.47 -6.03
C ALA A 157 -45.29 -15.36 -7.18
N GLU A 158 -44.40 -15.79 -8.07
CA GLU A 158 -44.71 -16.67 -9.20
C GLU A 158 -45.32 -18.01 -8.74
N LYS A 159 -44.82 -18.58 -7.63
CA LYS A 159 -45.33 -19.84 -7.09
C LYS A 159 -46.75 -19.72 -6.52
N TYR A 160 -47.08 -18.59 -5.90
CA TYR A 160 -48.33 -18.41 -5.14
C TYR A 160 -49.36 -17.49 -5.81
N SER A 161 -49.01 -16.74 -6.86
CA SER A 161 -49.88 -15.79 -7.56
C SER A 161 -50.66 -16.35 -8.75
N LYS A 162 -50.72 -17.68 -8.92
CA LYS A 162 -51.52 -18.31 -9.98
C LYS A 162 -52.97 -17.76 -9.95
N PRO A 163 -53.49 -17.19 -11.04
CA PRO A 163 -54.84 -16.63 -11.05
C PRO A 163 -55.85 -17.77 -10.89
N VAL A 164 -56.77 -17.62 -9.92
CA VAL A 164 -57.96 -18.47 -9.82
C VAL A 164 -58.72 -18.33 -11.14
N ALA A 165 -58.76 -19.41 -11.93
CA ALA A 165 -59.43 -19.43 -13.22
C ALA A 165 -60.89 -18.96 -13.06
N LYS A 166 -61.25 -17.88 -13.75
CA LYS A 166 -62.63 -17.37 -13.80
C LYS A 166 -63.54 -18.46 -14.37
N ARG A 167 -64.43 -19.00 -13.53
CA ARG A 167 -65.52 -19.91 -13.91
C ARG A 167 -66.36 -19.26 -15.02
N GLY A 168 -66.28 -19.81 -16.24
CA GLY A 168 -67.03 -19.34 -17.40
C GLY A 168 -68.55 -19.48 -17.19
N LYS A 169 -69.30 -18.39 -17.47
CA LYS A 169 -70.76 -18.42 -17.60
C LYS A 169 -71.14 -19.28 -18.81
N LYS A 170 -71.90 -20.36 -18.60
CA LYS A 170 -72.56 -21.12 -19.68
C LYS A 170 -73.68 -20.26 -20.31
N PRO A 171 -73.84 -20.24 -21.64
CA PRO A 171 -75.04 -19.68 -22.27
C PRO A 171 -76.20 -20.67 -22.11
N ARG A 172 -77.40 -20.14 -21.81
CA ARG A 172 -78.65 -20.91 -21.81
C ARG A 172 -79.16 -20.97 -23.25
N LYS A 173 -79.54 -22.18 -23.70
CA LYS A 173 -80.30 -22.42 -24.92
C LYS A 173 -81.74 -22.68 -24.54
#